data_AF-A0A4S8K7U2-F1
#
_entry.id   AF-A0A4S8K7U2-F1
#
_cell.length_a   1.000
_cell.length_b   1.000
_cell.length_c   1.000
_cell.angle_alpha   90.00
_cell.angle_beta   90.00
_cell.angle_gamma   90.00
#
_symmetry.space_group_name_H-M   'P 1'
#
loop_
_entity.id
_entity.type
_entity.pdbx_description
1 polymer ?
#
loop_
_entity_poly.entity_id
_entity_poly.type
_entity_poly.pdbx_seq_one_letter_code
_entity_poly.pdbx_strand_id
1 'polypeptide(L)'
;MSNSYYMVELCTSKDFGSCLRDVNAAILLCLIDVNGDALLQRLSAVTLDRSMQGKDMYSNESVHFQRGSVDIVTFKGSKLGKIEAFWIGLESGSWRLDGVSLTVISGPVYLSPFTESGDESQFDCVQYKFEANNVLLGEGGISIVELRPLCSTELSRISFTTSLNMQSLSQTLLLNKQTTKEDSMREYADLKFSLLVYDLILISSGSSILNFSFNEKAAYAFLAGGIGGFLYLLLLQRSVNGLSAPGNQSENGENFLQASGGFKRQLLTLALVIAFGSTVLKYRIGGTTIALSPTELFIGVAGFLTSKIAVVLAAFRPFERNSKNK
;
A
#
# COMPACT_ATOMS: atom_id res chain seq x y z
N MET A 1 36.83 17.41 16.70
CA MET A 1 35.64 16.56 16.90
C MET A 1 35.77 15.34 16.01
N SER A 2 35.72 14.15 16.58
CA SER A 2 35.67 12.90 15.82
C SER A 2 34.30 12.77 15.17
N ASN A 3 34.26 12.32 13.92
CA ASN A 3 33.02 12.09 13.18
C ASN A 3 32.74 10.58 13.13
N SER A 4 31.46 10.24 13.11
CA SER A 4 30.99 8.87 12.92
C SER A 4 29.96 8.83 11.79
N TYR A 5 29.83 7.66 11.17
CA TYR A 5 28.81 7.38 10.17
C TYR A 5 27.67 6.60 10.81
N TYR A 6 26.46 7.02 10.53
CA TYR A 6 25.22 6.44 11.03
C TYR A 6 24.48 5.85 9.85
N MET A 7 24.24 4.54 9.90
CA MET A 7 23.42 3.83 8.93
C MET A 7 22.14 3.38 9.62
N VAL A 8 21.01 3.94 9.23
CA VAL A 8 19.68 3.65 9.78
C VAL A 8 18.90 2.86 8.76
N GLU A 9 18.34 1.74 9.18
CA GLU A 9 17.42 0.91 8.42
C GLU A 9 16.01 1.09 9.01
N LEU A 10 15.09 1.56 8.18
CA LEU A 10 13.69 1.80 8.54
C LEU A 10 12.80 0.82 7.77
N CYS A 11 12.04 0.00 8.50
CA CYS A 11 11.09 -0.93 7.92
C CYS A 11 9.68 -0.35 8.01
N THR A 12 9.04 -0.17 6.86
CA THR A 12 7.63 0.25 6.79
C THR A 12 6.72 -0.98 6.84
N SER A 13 5.64 -0.90 7.62
CA SER A 13 4.68 -2.01 7.77
C SER A 13 4.08 -2.46 6.43
N LYS A 14 3.67 -3.72 6.37
CA LYS A 14 2.96 -4.30 5.22
C LYS A 14 1.44 -4.09 5.29
N ASP A 15 0.94 -3.45 6.34
CA ASP A 15 -0.49 -3.19 6.49
C ASP A 15 -1.00 -2.16 5.47
N PHE A 16 -2.30 -2.23 5.17
CA PHE A 16 -2.92 -1.24 4.29
C PHE A 16 -2.85 0.16 4.92
N GLY A 17 -2.45 1.16 4.12
CA GLY A 17 -2.29 2.54 4.58
C GLY A 17 -1.06 2.76 5.46
N SER A 18 -0.07 1.86 5.45
CA SER A 18 1.17 2.02 6.19
C SER A 18 2.15 3.01 5.56
N CYS A 19 2.05 3.26 4.26
CA CYS A 19 3.00 4.09 3.52
C CYS A 19 2.85 5.58 3.83
N LEU A 20 3.96 6.31 3.76
CA LEU A 20 3.93 7.76 3.80
C LEU A 20 3.46 8.29 2.45
N ARG A 21 2.20 8.74 2.38
CA ARG A 21 1.56 9.18 1.12
C ARG A 21 1.88 10.61 0.73
N ASP A 22 2.16 11.46 1.70
CA ASP A 22 2.46 12.86 1.45
C ASP A 22 3.90 12.99 0.92
N VAL A 23 4.01 13.36 -0.35
CA VAL A 23 5.28 13.53 -1.07
C VAL A 23 6.13 14.66 -0.47
N ASN A 24 5.48 15.64 0.17
CA ASN A 24 6.16 16.75 0.83
C ASN A 24 6.51 16.47 2.30
N ALA A 25 6.06 15.34 2.84
CA ALA A 25 6.36 14.97 4.21
C ALA A 25 7.82 14.54 4.36
N ALA A 26 8.30 14.68 5.59
CA ALA A 26 9.58 14.17 6.00
C ALA A 26 9.49 13.52 7.38
N ILE A 27 10.45 12.63 7.62
CA ILE A 27 10.66 11.98 8.90
C ILE A 27 11.83 12.68 9.58
N LEU A 28 11.65 13.01 10.85
CA LEU A 28 12.66 13.59 11.72
C LEU A 28 13.22 12.50 12.62
N LEU A 29 14.52 12.26 12.51
CA LEU A 29 15.29 11.31 13.30
C LEU A 29 16.11 12.07 14.33
N CYS A 30 16.00 11.72 15.61
CA CYS A 30 16.86 12.26 16.67
C CYS A 30 17.51 11.11 17.44
N LEU A 31 18.83 11.00 17.33
CA LEU A 31 19.63 10.06 18.12
C LEU A 31 20.10 10.77 19.39
N ILE A 32 19.92 10.17 20.55
CA ILE A 32 20.30 10.73 21.85
C ILE A 32 21.22 9.73 22.54
N ASP A 33 22.38 10.20 22.99
CA ASP A 33 23.32 9.40 23.76
C ASP A 33 23.10 9.51 25.28
N VAL A 34 23.76 8.64 26.04
CA VAL A 34 23.68 8.63 27.52
C VAL A 34 24.18 9.93 28.17
N ASN A 35 24.98 10.73 27.47
CA ASN A 35 25.47 12.02 27.97
C ASN A 35 24.47 13.16 27.68
N GLY A 36 23.42 12.91 26.91
CA GLY A 36 22.46 13.90 26.45
C GLY A 36 22.86 14.61 25.16
N ASP A 37 23.94 14.19 24.50
CA ASP A 37 24.30 14.70 23.18
C ASP A 37 23.32 14.13 22.14
N ALA A 38 22.84 14.99 21.25
CA ALA A 38 21.82 14.64 20.27
C ALA A 38 22.24 14.95 18.83
N LEU A 39 21.82 14.09 17.91
CA LEU A 39 22.02 14.26 16.47
C LEU A 39 20.67 14.19 15.76
N LEU A 40 20.28 15.28 15.10
CA LEU A 40 19.04 15.40 14.36
C LEU A 40 19.28 15.25 12.85
N GLN A 41 18.47 14.42 12.19
CA GLN A 41 18.50 14.23 10.74
C GLN A 41 17.07 14.25 10.18
N ARG A 42 16.85 15.05 9.14
CA ARG A 42 15.59 15.09 8.39
C ARG A 42 15.69 14.21 7.15
N LEU A 43 14.68 13.37 6.90
CA LEU A 43 14.59 12.48 5.75
C LEU A 43 13.35 12.81 4.93
N SER A 44 13.54 13.24 3.69
CA SER A 44 12.42 13.52 2.77
C SER A 44 11.76 12.22 2.31
N ALA A 45 10.43 12.22 2.15
CA ALA A 45 9.70 11.12 1.51
C ALA A 45 10.15 10.91 0.06
N VAL A 46 10.65 11.96 -0.59
CA VAL A 46 11.21 11.90 -1.94
C VAL A 46 12.62 12.45 -1.97
N THR A 47 13.53 11.69 -2.57
CA THR A 47 14.87 12.16 -2.93
C THR A 47 14.97 12.31 -4.44
N LEU A 48 15.34 13.51 -4.87
CA LEU A 48 15.63 13.81 -6.27
C LEU A 48 17.12 13.63 -6.51
N ASP A 49 17.50 12.55 -7.19
CA ASP A 49 18.89 12.32 -7.56
C ASP A 49 19.16 13.00 -8.90
N ARG A 50 19.83 14.16 -8.85
CA ARG A 50 20.29 14.86 -10.05
C ARG A 50 21.67 14.34 -10.43
N SER A 51 21.69 13.26 -11.20
CA SER A 51 22.91 12.80 -11.86
C SER A 51 23.23 13.70 -13.05
N MET A 52 24.36 14.40 -13.01
CA MET A 52 24.92 15.12 -14.16
C MET A 52 25.68 14.13 -15.03
N GLN A 53 24.97 13.36 -15.85
CA GLN A 53 25.61 12.48 -16.83
C GLN A 53 25.13 12.83 -18.25
N GLY A 54 25.84 13.76 -18.88
CA GLY A 54 25.59 14.17 -20.27
C GLY A 54 24.60 15.33 -20.44
N LYS A 55 24.28 15.64 -21.71
CA LYS A 55 23.46 16.79 -22.14
C LYS A 55 21.96 16.63 -21.86
N ASP A 56 21.54 15.46 -21.36
CA ASP A 56 20.16 15.14 -21.05
C ASP A 56 19.99 14.99 -19.54
N MET A 57 19.18 15.86 -18.94
CA MET A 57 18.90 15.87 -17.51
C MET A 57 17.89 14.77 -17.18
N TYR A 58 18.35 13.58 -16.79
CA TYR A 58 17.50 12.55 -16.19
C TYR A 58 17.44 12.76 -14.68
N SER A 59 16.31 13.27 -14.19
CA SER A 59 16.02 13.28 -12.76
C SER A 59 15.41 11.95 -12.37
N ASN A 60 16.12 11.15 -11.58
CA ASN A 60 15.54 9.95 -10.97
C ASN A 60 14.91 10.36 -9.64
N GLU A 61 13.58 10.26 -9.57
CA GLU A 61 12.83 10.48 -8.35
C GLU A 61 12.71 9.15 -7.61
N SER A 62 13.26 9.10 -6.40
CA SER A 62 13.13 7.94 -5.51
C SER A 62 12.15 8.28 -4.39
N VAL A 63 11.09 7.48 -4.28
CA VAL A 63 10.07 7.61 -3.24
C VAL A 63 10.36 6.58 -2.15
N HIS A 64 10.57 7.06 -0.93
CA HIS A 64 10.89 6.27 0.26
C HIS A 64 9.63 5.94 1.07
N PHE A 65 9.74 5.04 2.05
CA PHE A 65 8.70 4.73 3.04
C PHE A 65 7.41 4.16 2.43
N GLN A 66 7.58 3.35 1.39
CA GLN A 66 6.49 2.64 0.75
C GLN A 66 6.02 1.45 1.59
N ARG A 67 4.82 0.95 1.32
CA ARG A 67 4.26 -0.19 2.07
C ARG A 67 5.18 -1.40 1.93
N GLY A 68 5.64 -1.93 3.06
CA GLY A 68 6.56 -3.06 3.10
C GLY A 68 8.00 -2.75 2.64
N SER A 69 8.36 -1.48 2.40
CA SER A 69 9.73 -1.11 2.04
C SER A 69 10.69 -1.18 3.23
N VAL A 70 11.96 -1.38 2.90
CA VAL A 70 13.08 -1.22 3.82
C VAL A 70 13.95 -0.11 3.25
N ASP A 71 13.96 1.03 3.92
CA ASP A 71 14.67 2.23 3.51
C ASP A 71 15.94 2.37 4.35
N ILE A 72 17.11 2.35 3.70
CA ILE A 72 18.40 2.55 4.37
C ILE A 72 18.90 3.96 4.11
N VAL A 73 19.21 4.68 5.18
CA VAL A 73 19.80 6.00 5.12
C VAL A 73 21.13 6.03 5.85
N THR A 74 22.14 6.57 5.16
CA THR A 74 23.46 6.79 5.74
C THR A 74 23.73 8.29 5.84
N PHE A 75 24.12 8.76 7.02
CA PHE A 75 24.52 10.15 7.23
C PHE A 75 25.73 10.25 8.15
N LYS A 76 26.44 11.36 8.07
CA LYS A 76 27.63 11.66 8.88
C LYS A 76 27.26 12.62 9.99
N GLY A 77 27.73 12.34 11.21
CA GLY A 77 27.48 13.20 12.37
C GLY A 77 28.68 13.28 13.31
N SER A 78 28.53 14.10 14.35
CA SER A 78 29.43 14.09 15.50
C SER A 78 29.42 12.72 16.16
N LYS A 79 30.57 12.23 16.61
CA LYS A 79 30.64 10.97 17.34
C LYS A 79 29.85 11.08 18.65
N LEU A 80 28.68 10.43 18.67
CA LEU A 80 27.89 10.21 19.89
C LEU A 80 28.50 9.09 20.74
N GLY A 81 28.21 9.12 22.04
CA GLY A 81 28.49 8.02 22.96
C GLY A 81 27.56 6.82 22.72
N LYS A 82 27.34 6.02 23.77
CA LYS A 82 26.37 4.93 23.71
C LYS A 82 24.97 5.52 23.49
N ILE A 83 24.28 5.06 22.45
CA ILE A 83 22.92 5.50 22.16
C ILE A 83 21.97 5.01 23.27
N GLU A 84 21.22 5.93 23.86
CA GLU A 84 20.21 5.64 24.89
C GLU A 84 18.79 5.65 24.31
N ALA A 85 18.51 6.60 23.41
CA ALA A 85 17.19 6.76 22.83
C ALA A 85 17.28 7.16 21.36
N PHE A 86 16.30 6.71 20.59
CA PHE A 86 16.11 7.09 19.21
C PHE A 86 14.67 7.59 19.04
N TRP A 87 14.51 8.89 18.80
CA TRP A 87 13.22 9.49 18.51
C TRP A 87 12.97 9.58 17.01
N ILE A 88 11.75 9.24 16.62
CA ILE A 88 11.28 9.31 15.25
C ILE A 88 9.98 10.09 15.22
N GLY A 89 9.96 11.20 14.51
CA GLY A 89 8.81 12.07 14.34
C GLY A 89 8.41 12.20 12.88
N LEU A 90 7.12 12.47 12.63
CA LEU A 90 6.61 12.72 11.29
C LEU A 90 6.15 14.18 11.17
N GLU A 91 6.56 14.87 10.10
CA GLU A 91 6.15 16.26 9.86
C GLU A 91 4.69 16.39 9.40
N SER A 92 4.24 15.48 8.53
CA SER A 92 2.90 15.51 7.91
C SER A 92 2.45 14.11 7.46
N GLY A 93 1.14 13.87 7.44
CA GLY A 93 0.54 12.63 6.99
C GLY A 93 0.50 11.53 8.05
N SER A 94 0.44 10.28 7.59
CA SER A 94 0.41 9.08 8.44
C SER A 94 1.39 8.03 7.92
N TRP A 95 2.12 7.36 8.81
CA TRP A 95 3.09 6.32 8.46
C TRP A 95 3.13 5.23 9.54
N ARG A 96 3.28 3.96 9.16
CA ARG A 96 3.42 2.84 10.11
C ARG A 96 4.82 2.26 10.07
N LEU A 97 5.52 2.39 11.20
CA LEU A 97 6.86 1.88 11.42
C LEU A 97 6.81 0.47 12.02
N ASP A 98 7.43 -0.50 11.35
CA ASP A 98 7.46 -1.92 11.74
C ASP A 98 8.81 -2.35 12.34
N GLY A 99 9.90 -1.65 12.03
CA GLY A 99 11.22 -2.02 12.53
C GLY A 99 12.26 -0.93 12.32
N VAL A 100 13.23 -0.86 13.24
CA VAL A 100 14.35 0.07 13.14
C VAL A 100 15.64 -0.62 13.56
N SER A 101 16.67 -0.49 12.73
CA SER A 101 18.04 -0.90 13.05
C SER A 101 18.99 0.29 12.84
N LEU A 102 19.94 0.47 13.74
CA LEU A 102 20.97 1.50 13.64
C LEU A 102 22.33 0.84 13.68
N THR A 103 23.22 1.23 12.78
CA THR A 103 24.63 0.86 12.83
C THR A 103 25.48 2.12 12.88
N VAL A 104 26.30 2.23 13.92
CA VAL A 104 27.22 3.35 14.14
C VAL A 104 28.62 2.88 13.81
N ILE A 105 29.28 3.58 12.88
CA ILE A 105 30.63 3.26 12.44
C ILE A 105 31.54 4.43 12.84
N SER A 106 32.50 4.15 13.72
CA SER A 106 33.45 5.12 14.26
C SER A 106 34.87 4.70 13.92
N GLY A 107 35.64 5.55 13.25
CA GLY A 107 37.07 5.32 13.04
C GLY A 107 37.68 6.15 11.91
N PRO A 108 39.01 6.14 11.77
CA PRO A 108 39.70 6.95 10.77
C PRO A 108 39.50 6.35 9.38
N VAL A 109 38.58 6.91 8.58
CA VAL A 109 38.30 6.46 7.20
C VAL A 109 39.47 6.83 6.29
N TYR A 110 40.60 6.16 6.47
CA TYR A 110 41.68 6.09 5.48
C TYR A 110 41.57 4.73 4.80
N LEU A 111 40.96 4.72 3.62
CA LEU A 111 41.28 3.74 2.60
C LEU A 111 42.68 4.08 2.10
N SER A 112 43.73 3.51 2.71
CA SER A 112 45.06 3.52 2.09
C SER A 112 45.09 2.40 1.04
N PRO A 113 45.23 2.70 -0.27
CA PRO A 113 45.61 1.69 -1.23
C PRO A 113 47.08 1.39 -0.96
N PHE A 114 47.39 0.13 -0.63
CA PHE A 114 48.74 -0.38 -0.42
C PHE A 114 49.49 0.20 0.78
N THR A 115 49.48 -0.54 1.89
CA THR A 115 50.68 -0.63 2.74
C THR A 115 50.74 -2.03 3.34
N GLU A 116 51.75 -2.80 2.88
CA GLU A 116 52.18 -4.02 3.52
C GLU A 116 52.80 -3.69 4.88
N SER A 117 52.01 -3.67 5.95
CA SER A 117 52.50 -3.80 7.32
C SER A 117 51.32 -3.99 8.27
N GLY A 118 51.41 -5.00 9.14
CA GLY A 118 50.33 -5.57 9.94
C GLY A 118 49.78 -4.72 11.09
N ASP A 119 49.36 -3.48 10.82
CA ASP A 119 48.50 -2.72 11.73
C ASP A 119 47.09 -2.61 11.13
N GLU A 120 46.19 -3.45 11.66
CA GLU A 120 44.78 -3.45 11.32
C GLU A 120 44.16 -2.10 11.74
N SER A 121 43.77 -1.27 10.77
CA SER A 121 42.99 -0.06 11.04
C SER A 121 41.61 -0.43 11.65
N GLN A 122 41.56 -0.43 12.98
CA GLN A 122 40.41 -0.87 13.77
C GLN A 122 39.32 0.20 13.75
N PHE A 123 38.30 0.02 12.90
CA PHE A 123 37.06 0.78 13.00
C PHE A 123 36.16 0.10 14.02
N ASP A 124 35.57 0.88 14.89
CA ASP A 124 34.58 0.45 15.86
C ASP A 124 33.19 0.52 15.21
N CYS A 125 32.46 -0.59 15.25
CA CYS A 125 31.13 -0.71 14.65
C CYS A 125 30.17 -1.27 15.69
N VAL A 126 29.13 -0.51 16.01
CA VAL A 126 28.12 -0.89 16.99
C VAL A 126 26.76 -0.90 16.33
N GLN A 127 26.09 -2.05 16.38
CA GLN A 127 24.73 -2.21 15.89
C GLN A 127 23.74 -2.18 17.06
N TYR A 128 22.71 -1.36 16.93
CA TYR A 128 21.59 -1.26 17.85
C TYR A 128 20.32 -1.76 17.18
N LYS A 129 19.57 -2.60 17.89
CA LYS A 129 18.23 -3.04 17.46
C LYS A 129 17.17 -2.39 18.33
N PHE A 130 16.11 -1.94 17.70
CA PHE A 130 14.97 -1.30 18.36
C PHE A 130 13.71 -2.11 18.08
N GLU A 131 12.81 -2.17 19.06
CA GLU A 131 11.49 -2.76 18.90
C GLU A 131 10.51 -1.67 18.45
N ALA A 132 10.07 -1.72 17.20
CA ALA A 132 9.04 -0.83 16.69
C ALA A 132 7.81 -1.65 16.30
N ASN A 133 6.96 -1.99 17.27
CA ASN A 133 5.82 -2.90 17.09
C ASN A 133 4.66 -2.28 16.27
N ASN A 134 4.84 -2.08 14.97
CA ASN A 134 3.83 -1.51 14.06
C ASN A 134 3.25 -0.18 14.56
N VAL A 135 4.14 0.74 14.95
CA VAL A 135 3.78 2.03 15.52
C VAL A 135 3.20 2.94 14.44
N LEU A 136 1.98 3.42 14.64
CA LEU A 136 1.34 4.42 13.78
C LEU A 136 1.78 5.83 14.19
N LEU A 137 2.51 6.49 13.28
CA LEU A 137 2.97 7.86 13.40
C LEU A 137 2.10 8.81 12.56
N GLY A 138 1.83 10.00 13.10
CA GLY A 138 1.12 11.08 12.41
C GLY A 138 -0.39 11.13 12.64
N GLU A 139 -1.15 11.45 11.59
CA GLU A 139 -2.60 11.64 11.66
C GLU A 139 -3.32 10.38 12.16
N GLY A 140 -3.96 10.48 13.33
CA GLY A 140 -4.65 9.36 13.98
C GLY A 140 -3.76 8.44 14.83
N GLY A 141 -2.48 8.79 15.01
CA GLY A 141 -1.52 8.08 15.85
C GLY A 141 -0.75 8.99 16.79
N ILE A 142 0.48 8.60 17.13
CA ILE A 142 1.41 9.43 17.91
C ILE A 142 2.25 10.31 16.97
N SER A 143 2.59 11.52 17.37
CA SER A 143 3.39 12.42 16.51
C SER A 143 4.87 12.04 16.49
N ILE A 144 5.39 11.58 17.64
CA ILE A 144 6.78 11.19 17.86
C ILE A 144 6.78 9.90 18.67
N VAL A 145 7.67 8.96 18.31
CA VAL A 145 7.95 7.75 19.07
C VAL A 145 9.36 7.79 19.64
N GLU A 146 9.51 7.43 20.91
CA GLU A 146 10.80 7.15 21.53
C GLU A 146 11.05 5.64 21.50
N LEU A 147 12.14 5.23 20.85
CA LEU A 147 12.61 3.85 20.81
C LEU A 147 13.85 3.71 21.69
N ARG A 148 13.82 2.74 22.61
CA ARG A 148 14.98 2.36 23.42
C ARG A 148 15.67 1.15 22.79
N PRO A 149 17.01 1.12 22.74
CA PRO A 149 17.74 0.01 22.17
C PRO A 149 17.55 -1.24 23.05
N LEU A 150 17.09 -2.33 22.43
CA LEU A 150 16.92 -3.63 23.09
C LEU A 150 18.27 -4.29 23.38
N CYS A 151 19.18 -4.19 22.42
CA CYS A 151 20.54 -4.74 22.51
C CYS A 151 21.50 -3.95 21.63
N SER A 152 22.76 -3.88 22.08
CA SER A 152 23.88 -3.34 21.33
C SER A 152 24.88 -4.46 21.07
N THR A 153 25.20 -4.71 19.80
CA THR A 153 26.19 -5.71 19.39
C THR A 153 27.39 -4.99 18.78
N GLU A 154 28.57 -5.20 19.36
CA GLU A 154 29.84 -4.78 18.76
C GLU A 154 30.21 -5.74 17.63
N LEU A 155 30.47 -5.19 16.45
CA LEU A 155 30.64 -5.96 15.23
C LEU A 155 32.06 -5.80 14.68
N SER A 156 32.78 -6.92 14.50
CA SER A 156 34.09 -6.93 13.85
C SER A 156 33.97 -6.67 12.33
N ARG A 157 35.05 -6.21 11.67
CA ARG A 157 35.07 -5.87 10.23
C ARG A 157 34.52 -6.98 9.31
N ILE A 158 34.87 -8.24 9.59
CA ILE A 158 34.45 -9.41 8.79
C ILE A 158 32.96 -9.69 8.96
N SER A 159 32.47 -9.55 10.19
CA SER A 159 31.05 -9.67 10.52
C SER A 159 30.24 -8.51 9.89
N PHE A 160 30.80 -7.30 9.83
CA PHE A 160 30.17 -6.14 9.18
C PHE A 160 30.02 -6.33 7.67
N THR A 161 31.09 -6.68 6.95
CA THR A 161 31.01 -6.89 5.49
C THR A 161 30.10 -8.06 5.12
N THR A 162 30.08 -9.12 5.95
CA THR A 162 29.17 -10.25 5.76
C THR A 162 27.73 -9.86 6.07
N SER A 163 27.48 -9.05 7.11
CA SER A 163 26.15 -8.52 7.43
C SER A 163 25.63 -7.56 6.35
N LEU A 164 26.48 -6.68 5.83
CA LEU A 164 26.15 -5.79 4.71
C LEU A 164 25.90 -6.57 3.43
N ASN A 165 26.67 -7.62 3.14
CA ASN A 165 26.42 -8.48 1.97
C ASN A 165 25.14 -9.30 2.12
N MET A 166 24.84 -9.80 3.33
CA MET A 166 23.58 -10.46 3.63
C MET A 166 22.40 -9.49 3.55
N GLN A 167 22.57 -8.25 4.03
CA GLN A 167 21.58 -7.18 3.94
C GLN A 167 21.40 -6.72 2.50
N SER A 168 22.46 -6.54 1.71
CA SER A 168 22.36 -6.15 0.30
C SER A 168 21.75 -7.26 -0.56
N LEU A 169 22.03 -8.54 -0.25
CA LEU A 169 21.38 -9.68 -0.89
C LEU A 169 19.90 -9.78 -0.48
N SER A 170 19.61 -9.55 0.80
CA SER A 170 18.23 -9.49 1.34
C SER A 170 17.47 -8.29 0.80
N GLN A 171 18.12 -7.15 0.59
CA GLN A 171 17.58 -5.97 -0.07
C GLN A 171 17.39 -6.22 -1.55
N THR A 172 18.28 -6.94 -2.24
CA THR A 172 18.06 -7.31 -3.65
C THR A 172 16.85 -8.24 -3.76
N LEU A 173 16.66 -9.16 -2.81
CA LEU A 173 15.49 -10.04 -2.72
C LEU A 173 14.21 -9.33 -2.24
N LEU A 174 14.32 -8.36 -1.32
CA LEU A 174 13.21 -7.56 -0.78
C LEU A 174 12.84 -6.35 -1.64
N LEU A 175 13.75 -5.85 -2.48
CA LEU A 175 13.51 -4.90 -3.56
C LEU A 175 12.81 -5.62 -4.72
N ASN A 176 13.18 -6.88 -4.99
CA ASN A 176 12.37 -7.75 -5.86
C ASN A 176 11.02 -8.14 -5.23
N LYS A 177 10.89 -8.00 -3.90
CA LYS A 177 9.67 -8.13 -3.12
C LYS A 177 9.16 -6.76 -2.64
N GLN A 178 9.57 -5.66 -3.29
CA GLN A 178 8.78 -4.45 -3.25
C GLN A 178 7.45 -4.89 -3.83
N THR A 179 6.32 -4.64 -3.13
CA THR A 179 4.99 -4.98 -3.65
C THR A 179 4.97 -4.48 -5.07
N THR A 180 5.11 -5.41 -6.02
CA THR A 180 5.33 -5.02 -7.40
C THR A 180 4.06 -4.26 -7.77
N LYS A 181 4.15 -3.32 -8.71
CA LYS A 181 2.95 -2.67 -9.24
C LYS A 181 1.83 -3.69 -9.54
N GLU A 182 2.22 -4.91 -9.87
CA GLU A 182 1.36 -6.08 -10.00
C GLU A 182 0.62 -6.52 -8.73
N ASP A 183 1.27 -6.59 -7.56
CA ASP A 183 0.61 -6.90 -6.27
C ASP A 183 -0.39 -5.81 -5.85
N SER A 184 -0.04 -4.53 -6.02
CA SER A 184 -0.96 -3.41 -5.73
C SER A 184 -2.14 -3.39 -6.72
N MET A 185 -1.89 -3.66 -8.01
CA MET A 185 -2.94 -3.79 -9.02
C MET A 185 -3.84 -5.00 -8.78
N ARG A 186 -3.29 -6.07 -8.21
CA ARG A 186 -4.03 -7.28 -7.84
C ARG A 186 -4.96 -7.03 -6.66
N GLU A 187 -4.49 -6.37 -5.61
CA GLU A 187 -5.33 -5.96 -4.48
C GLU A 187 -6.48 -5.04 -4.93
N TYR A 188 -6.20 -4.10 -5.83
CA TYR A 188 -7.23 -3.22 -6.40
C TYR A 188 -8.26 -3.99 -7.25
N ALA A 189 -7.81 -5.01 -8.01
CA ALA A 189 -8.69 -5.89 -8.75
C ALA A 189 -9.57 -6.74 -7.82
N ASP A 190 -9.01 -7.24 -6.73
CA ASP A 190 -9.72 -8.03 -5.72
C ASP A 190 -10.74 -7.16 -4.96
N LEU A 191 -10.41 -5.89 -4.65
CA LEU A 191 -11.35 -4.94 -4.05
C LEU A 191 -12.56 -4.65 -4.96
N LYS A 192 -12.33 -4.41 -6.27
CA LYS A 192 -13.44 -4.20 -7.23
C LYS A 192 -14.33 -5.42 -7.35
N PHE A 193 -13.73 -6.60 -7.33
CA PHE A 193 -14.46 -7.86 -7.37
C PHE A 193 -15.29 -8.03 -6.09
N SER A 194 -14.68 -7.79 -4.92
CA SER A 194 -15.35 -7.85 -3.63
C SER A 194 -16.54 -6.89 -3.57
N LEU A 195 -16.40 -5.69 -4.13
CA LEU A 195 -17.48 -4.71 -4.20
C LEU A 195 -18.70 -5.26 -4.95
N LEU A 196 -18.49 -5.80 -6.16
CA LEU A 196 -19.58 -6.35 -6.98
C LEU A 196 -20.22 -7.59 -6.34
N VAL A 197 -19.42 -8.42 -5.66
CA VAL A 197 -19.93 -9.61 -4.96
C VAL A 197 -20.79 -9.21 -3.77
N TYR A 198 -20.35 -8.26 -2.94
CA TYR A 198 -21.15 -7.79 -1.82
C TYR A 198 -22.44 -7.13 -2.28
N ASP A 199 -22.40 -6.33 -3.36
CA ASP A 199 -23.60 -5.71 -3.91
C ASP A 199 -24.61 -6.75 -4.40
N LEU A 200 -24.16 -7.78 -5.12
CA LEU A 200 -25.03 -8.87 -5.56
C LEU A 200 -25.66 -9.65 -4.39
N ILE A 201 -24.87 -9.94 -3.35
CA ILE A 201 -25.37 -10.64 -2.15
C ILE A 201 -26.44 -9.78 -1.44
N LEU A 202 -26.18 -8.47 -1.28
CA LEU A 202 -27.10 -7.57 -0.60
C LEU A 202 -28.41 -7.40 -1.38
N ILE A 203 -28.33 -7.24 -2.71
CA ILE A 203 -29.52 -7.14 -3.59
C ILE A 203 -30.33 -8.44 -3.53
N SER A 204 -29.68 -9.60 -3.66
CA SER A 204 -30.34 -10.90 -3.63
C SER A 204 -31.00 -11.19 -2.28
N SER A 205 -30.27 -10.93 -1.18
CA SER A 205 -30.77 -11.12 0.18
C SER A 205 -31.92 -10.15 0.49
N GLY A 206 -31.76 -8.85 0.18
CA GLY A 206 -32.80 -7.84 0.40
C GLY A 206 -34.07 -8.13 -0.39
N SER A 207 -33.94 -8.53 -1.67
CA SER A 207 -35.08 -8.94 -2.48
C SER A 207 -35.78 -10.18 -1.93
N SER A 208 -35.03 -11.16 -1.42
CA SER A 208 -35.60 -12.39 -0.86
C SER A 208 -36.37 -12.14 0.44
N ILE A 209 -35.81 -11.31 1.33
CA ILE A 209 -36.45 -10.93 2.60
C ILE A 209 -37.75 -10.17 2.36
N LEU A 210 -37.75 -9.23 1.40
CA LEU A 210 -38.95 -8.46 1.04
C LEU A 210 -40.03 -9.33 0.38
N ASN A 211 -39.63 -10.32 -0.42
CA ASN A 211 -40.55 -11.26 -1.03
C ASN A 211 -41.24 -12.16 0.01
N PHE A 212 -40.54 -12.51 1.09
CA PHE A 212 -41.11 -13.30 2.19
C PHE A 212 -41.96 -12.47 3.17
N SER A 213 -41.60 -11.20 3.40
CA SER A 213 -42.13 -10.43 4.53
C SER A 213 -43.21 -9.39 4.18
N PHE A 214 -43.25 -8.90 2.93
CA PHE A 214 -44.12 -7.77 2.56
C PHE A 214 -45.04 -8.11 1.39
N ASN A 215 -44.55 -7.93 0.15
CA ASN A 215 -45.33 -8.03 -1.07
C ASN A 215 -44.37 -8.23 -2.26
N GLU A 216 -44.76 -9.07 -3.21
CA GLU A 216 -44.01 -9.31 -4.45
C GLU A 216 -43.67 -8.00 -5.18
N LYS A 217 -44.61 -7.04 -5.23
CA LYS A 217 -44.40 -5.72 -5.87
C LYS A 217 -43.27 -4.91 -5.24
N ALA A 218 -43.15 -4.95 -3.91
CA ALA A 218 -42.09 -4.27 -3.18
C ALA A 218 -40.72 -4.93 -3.42
N ALA A 219 -40.69 -6.27 -3.48
CA ALA A 219 -39.48 -7.02 -3.81
C ALA A 219 -38.99 -6.70 -5.23
N TYR A 220 -39.90 -6.61 -6.21
CA TYR A 220 -39.57 -6.20 -7.58
C TYR A 220 -39.06 -4.77 -7.66
N ALA A 221 -39.67 -3.83 -6.94
CA ALA A 221 -39.21 -2.44 -6.90
C ALA A 221 -37.80 -2.33 -6.31
N PHE A 222 -37.53 -3.03 -5.21
CA PHE A 222 -36.21 -3.10 -4.58
C PHE A 222 -35.17 -3.70 -5.54
N LEU A 223 -35.49 -4.83 -6.17
CA LEU A 223 -34.60 -5.52 -7.11
C LEU A 223 -34.30 -4.66 -8.34
N ALA A 224 -35.31 -3.97 -8.90
CA ALA A 224 -35.11 -3.06 -10.01
C ALA A 224 -34.19 -1.89 -9.66
N GLY A 225 -34.38 -1.30 -8.47
CA GLY A 225 -33.49 -0.26 -7.94
C GLY A 225 -32.07 -0.75 -7.69
N GLY A 226 -31.94 -1.96 -7.11
CA GLY A 226 -30.65 -2.63 -6.87
C GLY A 226 -29.89 -2.91 -8.15
N ILE A 227 -30.55 -3.41 -9.19
CA ILE A 227 -29.94 -3.59 -10.52
C ILE A 227 -29.47 -2.24 -11.08
N GLY A 228 -30.24 -1.16 -10.91
CA GLY A 228 -29.83 0.19 -11.29
C GLY A 228 -28.56 0.64 -10.57
N GLY A 229 -28.46 0.38 -9.27
CA GLY A 229 -27.27 0.69 -8.45
C GLY A 229 -26.05 -0.14 -8.84
N PHE A 230 -26.25 -1.42 -9.09
CA PHE A 230 -25.21 -2.33 -9.56
C PHE A 230 -24.65 -1.91 -10.93
N LEU A 231 -25.53 -1.56 -11.87
CA LEU A 231 -25.14 -1.05 -13.19
C LEU A 231 -24.39 0.28 -13.08
N TYR A 232 -24.83 1.16 -12.19
CA TYR A 232 -24.13 2.40 -11.89
C TYR A 232 -22.69 2.15 -11.41
N LEU A 233 -22.50 1.22 -10.45
CA LEU A 233 -21.16 0.84 -9.98
C LEU A 233 -20.31 0.23 -11.10
N LEU A 234 -20.90 -0.60 -11.97
CA LEU A 234 -20.20 -1.23 -13.09
C LEU A 234 -19.71 -0.18 -14.10
N LEU A 235 -20.56 0.79 -14.44
CA LEU A 235 -20.20 1.90 -15.32
C LEU A 235 -19.13 2.79 -14.70
N LEU A 236 -19.22 3.06 -13.40
CA LEU A 236 -18.20 3.83 -12.68
C LEU A 236 -16.85 3.11 -12.71
N GLN A 237 -16.82 1.81 -12.42
CA GLN A 237 -15.60 1.00 -12.51
C GLN A 237 -15.03 1.00 -13.93
N ARG A 238 -15.86 0.93 -14.97
CA ARG A 238 -15.42 0.98 -16.38
C ARG A 238 -14.82 2.34 -16.75
N SER A 239 -15.44 3.44 -16.32
CA SER A 239 -14.95 4.80 -16.59
C SER A 239 -13.57 5.05 -15.98
N VAL A 240 -13.37 4.60 -14.73
CA VAL A 240 -12.09 4.71 -14.03
C VAL A 240 -11.02 3.84 -14.67
N ASN A 241 -11.39 2.64 -15.16
CA ASN A 241 -10.45 1.76 -15.86
C ASN A 241 -10.06 2.25 -17.25
N GLY A 242 -10.92 3.03 -17.92
CA GLY A 242 -10.66 3.58 -19.25
C GLY A 242 -9.70 4.78 -19.26
N LEU A 243 -9.34 5.31 -18.09
CA LEU A 243 -8.44 6.48 -17.96
C LEU A 243 -6.95 6.11 -17.91
N SER A 244 -6.59 4.83 -18.02
CA SER A 244 -5.19 4.39 -18.06
C SER A 244 -4.66 4.23 -19.50
N ALA A 245 -3.76 5.16 -19.85
CA ALA A 245 -2.75 5.21 -20.92
C ALA A 245 -3.16 5.69 -22.33
N PRO A 246 -2.67 6.87 -22.77
CA PRO A 246 -2.32 7.11 -24.16
C PRO A 246 -1.00 6.39 -24.44
N GLY A 247 -1.00 5.39 -25.34
CA GLY A 247 0.23 4.70 -25.71
C GLY A 247 0.01 3.50 -26.63
N ASN A 248 0.30 3.73 -27.90
CA ASN A 248 0.53 2.77 -28.99
C ASN A 248 -0.71 2.13 -29.62
N GLN A 249 -1.24 2.88 -30.60
CA GLN A 249 -1.81 2.29 -31.80
C GLN A 249 -0.76 1.37 -32.45
N SER A 250 -1.13 0.11 -32.65
CA SER A 250 -0.56 -0.72 -33.70
C SER A 250 -1.71 -1.56 -34.25
N GLU A 251 -2.06 -1.26 -35.51
CA GLU A 251 -2.97 -2.05 -36.31
C GLU A 251 -2.43 -3.48 -36.41
N ASN A 252 -3.16 -4.43 -35.83
CA ASN A 252 -3.38 -5.68 -36.54
C ASN A 252 -4.70 -6.28 -36.07
N GLY A 253 -5.57 -6.55 -37.02
CA GLY A 253 -6.74 -7.38 -36.79
C GLY A 253 -6.31 -8.75 -36.27
N GLU A 254 -7.27 -9.50 -35.73
CA GLU A 254 -7.17 -10.94 -35.48
C GLU A 254 -6.73 -11.42 -34.08
N ASN A 255 -6.47 -10.56 -33.10
CA ASN A 255 -6.22 -11.02 -31.71
C ASN A 255 -7.03 -10.30 -30.60
N PHE A 256 -8.21 -9.78 -30.92
CA PHE A 256 -9.11 -9.15 -29.92
C PHE A 256 -9.67 -10.13 -28.86
N LEU A 257 -9.52 -11.45 -29.07
CA LEU A 257 -10.01 -12.48 -28.14
C LEU A 257 -8.98 -12.94 -27.10
N GLN A 258 -7.70 -12.55 -27.21
CA GLN A 258 -6.64 -13.10 -26.35
C GLN A 258 -6.07 -12.12 -25.31
N ALA A 259 -6.28 -10.80 -25.47
CA ALA A 259 -6.01 -9.78 -24.43
C ALA A 259 -7.10 -9.73 -23.32
N SER A 260 -8.08 -10.63 -23.38
CA SER A 260 -9.32 -10.67 -22.61
C SER A 260 -9.23 -11.57 -21.35
N GLY A 261 -8.12 -11.53 -20.62
CA GLY A 261 -8.01 -12.29 -19.35
C GLY A 261 -8.96 -11.80 -18.26
N GLY A 262 -9.24 -10.49 -18.21
CA GLY A 262 -10.17 -9.87 -17.24
C GLY A 262 -11.62 -9.72 -17.72
N PHE A 263 -11.83 -9.64 -19.04
CA PHE A 263 -13.13 -9.32 -19.65
C PHE A 263 -14.13 -10.49 -19.57
N LYS A 264 -13.65 -11.74 -19.64
CA LYS A 264 -14.48 -12.95 -19.51
C LYS A 264 -15.17 -13.11 -18.15
N ARG A 265 -14.59 -12.55 -17.07
CA ARG A 265 -15.13 -12.65 -15.70
C ARG A 265 -16.21 -11.59 -15.42
N GLN A 266 -16.09 -10.41 -16.03
CA GLN A 266 -17.08 -9.34 -15.93
C GLN A 266 -18.31 -9.59 -16.81
N LEU A 267 -18.15 -10.27 -17.95
CA LEU A 267 -19.26 -10.77 -18.78
C LEU A 267 -20.16 -11.78 -18.07
N LEU A 268 -19.63 -12.58 -17.13
CA LEU A 268 -20.42 -13.51 -16.31
C LEU A 268 -21.35 -12.78 -15.33
N THR A 269 -20.88 -11.70 -14.70
CA THR A 269 -21.71 -10.80 -13.88
C THR A 269 -22.77 -10.09 -14.71
N LEU A 270 -22.44 -9.68 -15.94
CA LEU A 270 -23.37 -9.03 -16.85
C LEU A 270 -24.44 -10.01 -17.37
N ALA A 271 -24.04 -11.26 -17.66
CA ALA A 271 -24.95 -12.35 -17.98
C ALA A 271 -25.88 -12.72 -16.79
N LEU A 272 -25.38 -12.63 -15.55
CA LEU A 272 -26.17 -12.85 -14.34
C LEU A 272 -27.21 -11.73 -14.13
N VAL A 273 -26.85 -10.46 -14.36
CA VAL A 273 -27.78 -9.32 -14.32
C VAL A 273 -28.83 -9.41 -15.42
N ILE A 274 -28.45 -9.85 -16.63
CA ILE A 274 -29.39 -10.10 -17.73
C ILE A 274 -30.32 -11.29 -17.39
N ALA A 275 -29.81 -12.35 -16.77
CA ALA A 275 -30.62 -13.49 -16.33
C ALA A 275 -31.62 -13.10 -15.22
N PHE A 276 -31.23 -12.29 -14.24
CA PHE A 276 -32.13 -11.76 -13.21
C PHE A 276 -33.10 -10.69 -13.72
N GLY A 277 -32.70 -9.88 -14.71
CA GLY A 277 -33.61 -8.94 -15.39
C GLY A 277 -34.67 -9.64 -16.24
N SER A 278 -34.36 -10.83 -16.78
CA SER A 278 -35.28 -11.60 -17.62
C SER A 278 -36.48 -12.19 -16.86
N THR A 279 -36.36 -12.46 -15.55
CA THR A 279 -37.49 -12.88 -14.72
C THR A 279 -38.43 -11.71 -14.41
N VAL A 280 -37.91 -10.48 -14.32
CA VAL A 280 -38.72 -9.25 -14.15
C VAL A 280 -39.47 -8.92 -15.44
N LEU A 281 -38.85 -9.10 -16.62
CA LEU A 281 -39.50 -8.78 -17.89
C LEU A 281 -40.60 -9.77 -18.27
N LYS A 282 -40.45 -11.06 -17.94
CA LYS A 282 -41.47 -12.08 -18.21
C LYS A 282 -42.77 -11.89 -17.42
N TYR A 283 -42.73 -11.26 -16.24
CA TYR A 283 -43.94 -10.93 -15.47
C TYR A 283 -44.53 -9.55 -15.81
N ARG A 284 -43.77 -8.67 -16.48
CA ARG A 284 -44.21 -7.34 -16.91
C ARG A 284 -45.03 -7.34 -18.20
N ILE A 285 -45.03 -8.43 -18.96
CA ILE A 285 -45.81 -8.59 -20.20
C ILE A 285 -47.30 -8.94 -19.92
N GLY A 286 -47.71 -8.97 -18.65
CA GLY A 286 -49.06 -9.31 -18.20
C GLY A 286 -49.92 -8.13 -17.72
N GLY A 287 -49.79 -6.95 -18.34
CA GLY A 287 -50.87 -5.95 -18.35
C GLY A 287 -50.91 -4.86 -17.25
N THR A 288 -51.31 -3.68 -17.74
CA THR A 288 -51.82 -2.47 -17.06
C THR A 288 -50.82 -1.43 -16.54
N THR A 289 -51.28 -0.18 -16.67
CA THR A 289 -50.61 1.12 -16.56
C THR A 289 -49.64 1.27 -15.38
N ILE A 290 -48.46 1.83 -15.67
CA ILE A 290 -47.40 2.13 -14.70
C ILE A 290 -47.85 3.30 -13.80
N ALA A 291 -48.62 2.99 -12.76
CA ALA A 291 -48.80 3.87 -11.62
C ALA A 291 -47.87 3.39 -10.50
N LEU A 292 -46.65 3.93 -10.46
CA LEU A 292 -45.70 3.64 -9.38
C LEU A 292 -46.26 4.23 -8.08
N SER A 293 -46.49 3.38 -7.08
CA SER A 293 -46.84 3.86 -5.74
C SER A 293 -45.64 4.60 -5.14
N PRO A 294 -45.83 5.74 -4.44
CA PRO A 294 -44.75 6.41 -3.70
C PRO A 294 -43.96 5.47 -2.77
N THR A 295 -44.61 4.45 -2.22
CA THR A 295 -43.97 3.42 -1.38
C THR A 295 -43.06 2.49 -2.19
N GLU A 296 -43.46 2.10 -3.40
CA GLU A 296 -42.66 1.29 -4.31
C GLU A 296 -41.42 2.07 -4.79
N LEU A 297 -41.58 3.37 -5.03
CA LEU A 297 -40.47 4.25 -5.38
C LEU A 297 -39.43 4.34 -4.24
N PHE A 298 -39.87 4.55 -3.00
CA PHE A 298 -38.97 4.61 -1.85
C PHE A 298 -38.20 3.29 -1.64
N ILE A 299 -38.89 2.16 -1.81
CA ILE A 299 -38.29 0.83 -1.71
C ILE A 299 -37.30 0.59 -2.86
N GLY A 300 -37.59 1.06 -4.07
CA GLY A 300 -36.64 1.04 -5.19
C GLY A 300 -35.41 1.91 -4.94
N VAL A 301 -35.57 3.10 -4.36
CA VAL A 301 -34.44 3.97 -3.97
C VAL A 301 -33.58 3.29 -2.90
N ALA A 302 -34.20 2.60 -1.93
CA ALA A 302 -33.46 1.80 -0.94
C ALA A 302 -32.67 0.66 -1.60
N GLY A 303 -33.25 0.00 -2.61
CA GLY A 303 -32.55 -0.97 -3.46
C GLY A 303 -31.36 -0.35 -4.20
N PHE A 304 -31.49 0.85 -4.75
CA PHE A 304 -30.36 1.54 -5.40
C PHE A 304 -29.24 1.89 -4.42
N LEU A 305 -29.58 2.38 -3.23
CA LEU A 305 -28.61 2.83 -2.21
C LEU A 305 -27.89 1.69 -1.49
N THR A 306 -28.41 0.46 -1.58
CA THR A 306 -27.74 -0.77 -1.15
C THR A 306 -26.32 -0.88 -1.71
N SER A 307 -26.09 -0.36 -2.93
CA SER A 307 -24.77 -0.24 -3.56
C SER A 307 -23.75 0.55 -2.73
N LYS A 308 -24.16 1.56 -1.96
CA LYS A 308 -23.25 2.29 -1.07
C LYS A 308 -22.87 1.50 0.17
N ILE A 309 -23.77 0.66 0.68
CA ILE A 309 -23.47 -0.23 1.82
C ILE A 309 -22.44 -1.27 1.39
N ALA A 310 -22.53 -1.79 0.16
CA ALA A 310 -21.53 -2.67 -0.41
C ALA A 310 -20.13 -2.03 -0.49
N VAL A 311 -20.03 -0.73 -0.80
CA VAL A 311 -18.76 0.03 -0.78
C VAL A 311 -18.12 0.02 0.60
N VAL A 312 -18.90 0.29 1.64
CA VAL A 312 -18.41 0.30 3.02
C VAL A 312 -17.95 -1.10 3.43
N LEU A 313 -18.74 -2.13 3.13
CA LEU A 313 -18.38 -3.52 3.45
C LEU A 313 -17.10 -3.98 2.74
N ALA A 314 -16.96 -3.66 1.45
CA ALA A 314 -15.76 -3.98 0.68
C ALA A 314 -14.50 -3.26 1.21
N ALA A 315 -14.65 -2.05 1.76
CA ALA A 315 -13.54 -1.31 2.35
C ALA A 315 -13.04 -1.93 3.68
N PHE A 316 -13.93 -2.52 4.48
CA PHE A 316 -13.57 -3.14 5.76
C PHE A 316 -13.13 -4.60 5.64
N ARG A 317 -13.67 -5.36 4.68
CA ARG A 317 -13.31 -6.77 4.47
C ARG A 317 -13.24 -7.10 2.98
N PRO A 318 -12.14 -6.81 2.28
CA PRO A 318 -11.97 -7.27 0.91
C PRO A 318 -11.88 -8.81 0.87
N PHE A 319 -12.60 -9.45 -0.05
CA PHE A 319 -12.48 -10.87 -0.29
C PHE A 319 -11.10 -11.16 -0.93
N GLU A 320 -10.17 -11.69 -0.14
CA GLU A 320 -8.89 -12.16 -0.67
C GLU A 320 -9.10 -13.41 -1.52
N ARG A 321 -8.86 -13.31 -2.84
CA ARG A 321 -8.90 -14.49 -3.70
C ARG A 321 -7.61 -15.27 -3.48
N ASN A 322 -7.67 -16.22 -2.55
CA ASN A 322 -6.59 -17.16 -2.28
C ASN A 322 -6.17 -17.86 -3.59
N SER A 323 -5.04 -17.47 -4.16
CA SER A 323 -4.48 -18.10 -5.36
C SER A 323 -3.81 -19.40 -4.92
N LYS A 324 -4.62 -20.45 -4.78
CA LYS A 324 -4.08 -21.80 -4.77
C LYS A 324 -3.69 -22.18 -6.22
N ASN A 325 -2.37 -22.31 -6.40
CA ASN A 325 -1.63 -23.12 -7.35
C ASN A 325 -2.15 -23.19 -8.81
N LYS A 326 -1.33 -22.67 -9.72
CA LYS A 326 -0.80 -23.49 -10.81
C LYS A 326 0.60 -23.03 -11.17
#